data_AF-A0A7V4X9U6-F1
#
_entry.id   AF-A0A7V4X9U6-F1
#
_cell.length_a   1.000
_cell.length_b   1.000
_cell.length_c   1.000
_cell.angle_alpha   90.00
_cell.angle_beta   90.00
_cell.angle_gamma   90.00
#
_symmetry.space_group_name_H-M   'P 1'
#
loop_
_entity.id
_entity.type
_entity.pdbx_description
1 polymer ?
#
loop_
_entity_poly.entity_id
_entity_poly.type
_entity_poly.pdbx_seq_one_letter_code
_entity_poly.pdbx_strand_id
1 'polypeptide(L)' 'MKVRPSVKKICNKCKIIRRRGKNSRLKVLVVCENPRHKQRQG' A
#
# COMPACT_ATOMS: atom_id res chain seq x y z
N MET A 1 7.58 -3.55 5.35
CA MET A 1 6.81 -2.80 4.32
C MET A 1 7.67 -2.71 3.08
N LYS A 2 7.19 -3.13 1.91
CA LYS A 2 7.95 -3.08 0.64
C LYS A 2 7.63 -1.79 -0.12
N VAL A 3 8.62 -0.96 -0.43
CA VAL A 3 8.43 0.27 -1.23
C VAL A 3 8.65 -0.07 -2.70
N ARG A 4 7.68 0.24 -3.55
CA ARG A 4 7.73 -0.06 -4.99
C ARG A 4 7.01 1.05 -5.77
N PRO A 5 7.45 1.37 -7.00
CA PRO A 5 6.78 2.37 -7.83
C PRO A 5 5.36 1.93 -8.24
N SER A 6 5.15 0.62 -8.43
CA SER A 6 3.84 0.02 -8.70
C SER A 6 3.45 -0.94 -7.57
N VAL A 7 2.25 -0.74 -7.01
CA VAL A 7 1.70 -1.59 -5.97
C VAL A 7 0.56 -2.44 -6.53
N LYS A 8 0.62 -3.76 -6.29
CA LYS A 8 -0.40 -4.72 -6.73
C LYS A 8 -0.91 -5.56 -5.56
N LYS A 9 -2.15 -6.05 -5.65
CA LYS A 9 -2.68 -7.06 -4.72
C LYS A 9 -1.94 -8.38 -4.95
N ILE A 10 -1.57 -9.06 -3.87
CA ILE A 10 -0.87 -10.36 -3.90
C ILE A 10 -1.83 -11.49 -3.55
N CYS A 11 -2.82 -11.22 -2.69
CA CYS A 11 -3.85 -12.18 -2.29
C CYS A 11 -5.21 -11.47 -2.16
N ASN A 12 -6.28 -12.25 -1.97
CA ASN A 12 -7.66 -11.74 -1.87
C ASN A 12 -7.88 -10.81 -0.68
N LYS A 13 -7.07 -10.96 0.38
CA LYS A 13 -7.11 -10.12 1.58
C LYS A 13 -6.33 -8.80 1.43
N CYS A 14 -5.57 -8.62 0.35
CA CYS A 14 -4.84 -7.37 0.10
C CYS A 14 -5.82 -6.25 -0.27
N LYS A 15 -5.84 -5.18 0.54
CA LYS A 15 -6.63 -3.98 0.27
C LYS A 15 -5.71 -2.84 -0.12
N ILE A 16 -6.08 -2.14 -1.19
CA ILE A 16 -5.42 -0.91 -1.63
C ILE A 16 -6.10 0.23 -0.87
N ILE A 17 -5.31 0.99 -0.12
CA ILE A 17 -5.78 2.14 0.65
C ILE A 17 -5.08 3.39 0.15
N ARG A 18 -5.83 4.49 0.04
CA ARG A 18 -5.30 5.83 -0.23
C ARG A 18 -5.38 6.64 1.06
N ARG A 19 -4.24 7.13 1.54
CA ARG A 19 -4.14 7.97 2.74
C ARG A 19 -3.69 9.36 2.32
N ARG A 20 -4.39 10.41 2.75
CA ARG A 20 -3.95 11.79 2.55
C ARG A 20 -2.81 12.09 3.54
N GLY A 21 -1.63 12.45 3.03
CA GLY A 21 -0.50 12.84 3.88
C GLY A 21 -0.61 14.29 4.37
N LYS A 22 0.31 14.69 5.26
CA LYS A 22 0.45 16.08 5.77
C LYS A 22 0.52 17.13 4.66
N ASN A 23 1.13 16.81 3.52
CA ASN A 23 1.39 17.76 2.43
C ASN A 23 0.35 17.63 1.29
N SER A 24 -0.89 17.22 1.59
CA SER A 24 -1.96 16.92 0.62
C SER A 24 -1.66 15.89 -0.48
N ARG A 25 -0.46 15.30 -0.56
CA ARG A 25 -0.18 14.18 -1.46
C ARG A 25 -0.87 12.90 -0.98
N LEU A 26 -1.65 12.30 -1.88
CA LEU A 26 -2.26 10.98 -1.68
C LEU A 26 -1.17 9.91 -1.71
N LYS A 27 -1.10 9.11 -0.64
CA LYS A 27 -0.22 7.94 -0.56
C LYS A 27 -1.04 6.68 -0.81
N VAL A 28 -0.60 5.86 -1.75
CA VAL A 28 -1.23 4.56 -2.02
C VAL A 28 -0.43 3.47 -1.32
N LEU A 29 -1.10 2.64 -0.53
CA LEU A 29 -0.49 1.51 0.18
C LEU A 29 -1.34 0.26 0.01
N VAL A 30 -0.70 -0.90 0.09
CA VAL A 30 -1.37 -2.20 0.20
C VAL A 30 -1.25 -2.67 1.64
N VAL A 31 -2.39 -2.93 2.26
CA VAL A 31 -2.47 -3.54 3.59
C VAL A 31 -3.04 -4.95 3.48
N CYS A 32 -2.58 -5.82 4.35
CA CYS A 32 -2.99 -7.22 4.45
C CYS A 32 -2.75 -7.68 5.89
N GLU A 33 -3.49 -8.70 6.33
CA GLU A 33 -3.22 -9.44 7.57
C GLU A 33 -1.79 -10.01 7.57
N ASN A 34 -1.36 -10.62 6.45
CA ASN A 34 0.01 -11.07 6.28
C ASN A 34 0.98 -9.88 6.12
N PRO A 35 1.94 -9.67 7.04
CA PRO A 35 2.88 -8.55 7.00
C PRO A 35 3.81 -8.58 5.77
N ARG A 36 4.04 -9.74 5.15
CA ARG A 36 4.88 -9.89 3.94
C ARG A 36 4.28 -9.22 2.70
N HIS A 37 2.96 -8.99 2.69
CA HIS A 37 2.24 -8.38 1.57
C HIS A 37 2.09 -6.85 1.66
N LYS A 38 2.49 -6.23 2.78
CA LYS A 38 2.37 -4.78 2.98
C LYS A 38 3.28 -4.01 2.02
N GLN A 39 2.71 -3.15 1.19
CA GLN A 39 3.43 -2.36 0.18
C GLN A 39 3.11 -0.86 0.27
N ARG A 40 4.04 0.00 -0.17
CA ARG A 40 3.86 1.46 -0.29
C ARG A 40 4.27 1.91 -1.69
N GLN A 41 3.43 2.72 -2.33
CA GLN A 41 3.77 3.37 -3.59
C GLN A 41 4.74 4.52 -3.32
N GLY A 42 5.92 4.43 -3.91
CA GLY A 42 7.00 5.40 -3.80
C GLY A 42 8.31 4.84 -4.31
#